data_AF-U1YJ83-F1
#
_entry.id   AF-U1YJ83-F1
#
_cell.length_a   1.000
_cell.length_b   1.000
_cell.length_c   1.000
_cell.angle_alpha   90.00
_cell.angle_beta   90.00
_cell.angle_gamma   90.00
#
_symmetry.space_group_name_H-M   'P 1'
#
loop_
_entity.id
_entity.type
_entity.pdbx_description
1 polymer ?
#
loop_
_entity_poly.entity_id
_entity_poly.type
_entity_poly.pdbx_seq_one_letter_code
_entity_poly.pdbx_strand_id
1 'polypeptide(L)' 'MRKWMVDKRKSLKLTQEKIAKLAKIARTTYAMYEQGKRRPSVPVAKRLAKILKVKWTLFFEDECHESRTKSA' A
#
# COMPACT_ATOMS: atom_id res chain seq x y z
N MET A 1 -3.99 7.09 6.89
CA MET A 1 -2.98 7.02 5.80
C MET A 1 -2.08 5.83 6.06
N ARG A 2 -2.07 4.85 5.14
CA ARG A 2 -1.25 3.63 5.22
C ARG A 2 0.21 3.99 4.97
N LYS A 3 0.92 4.38 6.03
CA LYS A 3 2.33 4.83 5.96
C LYS A 3 3.22 3.81 5.26
N TRP A 4 3.03 2.52 5.55
CA TRP A 4 3.80 1.43 4.95
C TRP A 4 3.76 1.42 3.41
N MET A 5 2.62 1.76 2.78
CA MET A 5 2.52 1.81 1.31
C MET A 5 3.40 2.92 0.74
N VAL A 6 3.37 4.09 1.39
CA VAL A 6 4.15 5.27 0.99
C VAL A 6 5.64 5.00 1.16
N ASP A 7 6.03 4.42 2.28
CA ASP A 7 7.42 4.10 2.59
C ASP A 7 7.96 3.04 1.62
N LYS A 8 7.17 2.00 1.34
CA LYS A 8 7.56 0.97 0.37
C LYS A 8 7.70 1.57 -1.03
N ARG A 9 6.75 2.39 -1.47
CA ARG A 9 6.85 3.10 -2.76
C ARG A 9 8.12 3.96 -2.84
N LYS A 10 8.43 4.74 -1.80
CA LYS A 10 9.62 5.59 -1.74
C LYS A 10 10.90 4.76 -1.74
N SER A 11 10.94 3.64 -1.03
CA SER A 11 12.10 2.72 -1.03
C SER A 11 12.38 2.14 -2.42
N LEU A 12 11.34 1.96 -3.23
CA LEU A 12 11.44 1.50 -4.62
C LEU A 12 11.69 2.65 -5.61
N LYS A 13 11.79 3.90 -5.14
CA LYS A 13 11.92 5.13 -5.95
C LYS A 13 10.84 5.26 -7.03
N LEU A 14 9.62 4.79 -6.74
CA LEU A 14 8.49 4.86 -7.66
C LEU A 14 7.56 6.04 -7.35
N THR A 15 6.98 6.64 -8.38
CA THR A 15 5.91 7.63 -8.23
C THR A 15 4.55 6.94 -8.11
N GLN A 16 3.54 7.66 -7.59
CA GLN A 16 2.16 7.16 -7.55
C GLN A 16 1.65 6.80 -8.96
N GLU A 17 2.01 7.60 -9.96
CA GLU A 17 1.65 7.37 -11.36
C GLU A 17 2.29 6.10 -11.92
N LYS A 18 3.58 5.86 -11.63
CA LYS A 18 4.28 4.66 -12.09
C LYS A 18 3.67 3.40 -11.50
N ILE A 19 3.37 3.38 -10.20
CA ILE A 19 2.71 2.23 -9.56
C ILE A 19 1.30 2.02 -10.12
N ALA A 20 0.52 3.09 -10.28
CA ALA A 20 -0.82 3.01 -10.84
C ALA A 20 -0.82 2.41 -12.25
N LYS A 21 0.11 2.85 -13.11
CA LYS A 21 0.31 2.30 -14.47
C LYS A 21 0.66 0.81 -14.43
N LEU A 22 1.59 0.40 -13.57
CA LEU A 22 1.98 -1.00 -13.40
C LEU A 22 0.83 -1.87 -12.86
N ALA A 23 0.01 -1.33 -11.95
CA ALA A 23 -1.12 -2.01 -11.36
C ALA A 23 -2.40 -1.95 -12.21
N LYS A 24 -2.36 -1.26 -13.37
CA LYS A 24 -3.50 -1.02 -14.26
C LYS A 24 -4.70 -0.41 -13.52
N ILE A 25 -4.46 0.67 -12.78
CA ILE A 25 -5.47 1.45 -12.04
C ILE A 25 -5.24 2.95 -12.25
N ALA A 26 -6.22 3.78 -11.94
CA ALA A 26 -6.02 5.23 -11.97
C ALA A 26 -5.08 5.69 -10.84
N ARG A 27 -4.30 6.75 -11.10
CA ARG A 27 -3.39 7.36 -10.11
C ARG A 27 -4.14 7.80 -8.85
N THR A 28 -5.34 8.37 -9.00
CA THR A 28 -6.24 8.75 -7.90
C THR A 28 -6.68 7.54 -7.07
N THR A 29 -6.95 6.40 -7.71
CA THR A 29 -7.28 5.15 -7.02
C THR A 29 -6.12 4.69 -6.15
N TYR A 30 -4.89 4.72 -6.66
CA TYR A 30 -3.70 4.38 -5.87
C TYR A 30 -3.51 5.35 -4.69
N ALA A 31 -3.69 6.66 -4.91
CA ALA A 31 -3.62 7.66 -3.84
C ALA A 31 -4.69 7.41 -2.75
N MET A 32 -5.91 6.99 -3.11
CA MET A 32 -6.94 6.62 -2.14
C MET A 32 -6.55 5.38 -1.32
N TYR A 33 -5.81 4.43 -1.90
CA TYR A 33 -5.27 3.29 -1.16
C TYR A 33 -4.19 3.72 -0.15
N GLU A 34 -3.25 4.59 -0.55
CA GLU A 34 -2.26 5.15 0.37
C GLU A 34 -2.93 5.96 1.50
N GLN A 35 -4.00 6.70 1.20
CA GLN A 35 -4.75 7.46 2.21
C GLN A 35 -5.55 6.56 3.15
N GLY A 36 -5.86 5.32 2.76
CA GLY A 36 -6.73 4.41 3.51
C GLY A 36 -8.22 4.59 3.20
N LYS A 37 -8.59 5.54 2.34
CA LYS A 37 -9.99 5.84 1.98
C LYS A 37 -10.67 4.73 1.19
N ARG A 38 -9.89 3.87 0.54
CA ARG A 38 -10.39 2.71 -0.21
C ARG A 38 -9.54 1.48 0.07
N ARG A 39 -10.16 0.31 -0.04
CA ARG A 39 -9.47 -0.99 -0.06
C ARG A 39 -9.36 -1.48 -1.51
N PRO A 40 -8.19 -1.99 -1.95
CA PRO A 40 -8.08 -2.62 -3.25
C PRO A 40 -8.89 -3.93 -3.28
N SER A 41 -9.43 -4.29 -4.44
CA SER A 41 -9.99 -5.64 -4.63
C SER A 41 -8.86 -6.67 -4.64
N VAL A 42 -9.16 -7.94 -4.37
CA VAL A 42 -8.16 -9.02 -4.32
C VAL A 42 -7.27 -9.07 -5.57
N PRO A 43 -7.79 -8.95 -6.81
CA PRO A 43 -6.95 -8.91 -8.01
C PRO A 43 -5.98 -7.72 -8.03
N VAL A 44 -6.44 -6.53 -7.60
CA VAL A 44 -5.62 -5.32 -7.53
C VAL A 44 -4.56 -5.45 -6.44
N ALA A 45 -4.95 -5.95 -5.26
CA ALA A 45 -4.05 -6.19 -4.13
C ALA A 45 -2.91 -7.14 -4.52
N LYS A 46 -3.21 -8.24 -5.23
CA LYS A 46 -2.20 -9.17 -5.76
C LYS A 46 -1.22 -8.50 -6.74
N ARG A 47 -1.70 -7.60 -7.61
CA ARG A 47 -0.83 -6.84 -8.52
C ARG A 47 0.06 -5.87 -7.76
N LEU A 48 -0.52 -5.08 -6.87
CA LEU A 48 0.22 -4.12 -6.03
C LEU A 48 1.25 -4.82 -5.15
N ALA A 49 0.91 -5.97 -4.57
CA ALA A 49 1.80 -6.80 -3.76
C ALA A 49 3.05 -7.23 -4.53
N LYS A 50 2.89 -7.66 -5.79
CA LYS A 50 4.03 -8.00 -6.66
C LYS A 50 4.94 -6.80 -6.93
N ILE A 51 4.36 -5.63 -7.19
CA ILE A 51 5.10 -4.40 -7.48
C ILE A 51 5.84 -3.89 -6.24
N LEU A 52 5.13 -3.85 -5.10
CA LEU A 52 5.64 -3.37 -3.82
C LEU A 52 6.52 -4.40 -3.10
N LYS A 53 6.62 -5.63 -3.60
CA LYS A 53 7.33 -6.76 -2.97
C LYS A 53 6.87 -6.99 -1.52
N VAL A 54 5.56 -7.13 -1.34
CA VAL A 54 4.90 -7.40 -0.06
C VAL A 54 3.85 -8.50 -0.22
N LYS A 55 3.31 -9.04 0.88
CA LYS A 55 2.14 -9.93 0.82
C LYS A 55 0.88 -9.13 0.50
N TRP A 56 0.00 -9.69 -0.34
CA TRP A 56 -1.26 -9.03 -0.70
C TRP A 56 -2.28 -9.02 0.45
N THR A 57 -2.11 -9.89 1.44
CA THR A 57 -2.92 -9.93 2.66
C THR A 57 -2.74 -8.70 3.53
N LEU A 58 -1.59 -8.00 3.44
CA LEU A 58 -1.33 -6.74 4.16
C LEU A 58 -2.32 -5.61 3.83
N PHE A 59 -2.99 -5.69 2.68
CA PHE A 59 -4.07 -4.76 2.35
C PHE A 59 -5.36 -5.04 3.13
N PHE A 60 -5.45 -6.21 3.74
CA PHE A 60 -6.61 -6.75 4.44
C PHE A 60 -6.38 -7.03 5.92
N GLU A 61 -5.13 -7.16 6.35
CA GLU A 61 -4.76 -7.17 7.76
C GLU A 61 -5.21 -5.83 8.37
N ASP A 62 -6.13 -5.94 9.33
CA ASP A 62 -6.55 -4.81 10.14
C ASP A 62 -5.32 -4.30 10.89
N GLU A 63 -5.16 -2.97 11.01
CA GLU A 63 -4.05 -2.38 11.74
C GLU A 63 -4.15 -2.78 13.21
N CYS A 64 -3.59 -3.94 13.56
CA CYS A 64 -3.26 -4.28 14.93
C CYS A 64 -2.19 -3.27 15.33
N HIS A 65 -2.66 -2.15 15.85
CA HIS A 65 -1.86 -1.04 16.33
C HIS A 65 -0.78 -1.64 17.24
N GLU A 66 0.49 -1.59 16.83
CA GLU A 66 1.58 -1.82 17.76
C GLU A 66 1.45 -0.72 18.82
N SER A 67 0.83 -1.08 19.95
CA SER A 67 0.92 -0.36 21.19
C SER A 67 2.41 -0.18 21.46
N ARG A 68 2.86 1.08 21.37
CA ARG A 68 4.19 1.53 21.74
C ARG A 68 4.64 0.79 23.00
N THR A 69 5.58 -0.15 22.88
CA THR A 69 6.44 -0.49 24.01
C THR A 69 7.40 0.68 24.17
N LYS A 70 6.96 1.68 24.96
CA LYS A 70 7.92 2.55 25.65
C LYS A 70 8.85 1.62 26.40
N SER A 71 10.09 1.53 25.94
CA SER A 71 11.12 0.74 26.60
C SER A 71 12.16 1.72 27.09
N ALA A 72 12.24 1.80 28.42
CA ALA A 72 13.23 2.44 29.30
C ALA A 72 13.48 3.94 29.12
#